data_AF-A0A946IXM6-F1
#
_entry.id   AF-A0A946IXM6-F1
#
_cell.length_a   1.000
_cell.length_b   1.000
_cell.length_c   1.000
_cell.angle_alpha   90.00
_cell.angle_beta   90.00
_cell.angle_gamma   90.00
#
_symmetry.space_group_name_H-M   'P 1'
#
loop_
_entity.id
_entity.type
_entity.pdbx_description
1 polymer ?
#
loop_
_entity_poly.entity_id
_entity_poly.type
_entity_poly.pdbx_seq_one_letter_code
_entity_poly.pdbx_strand_id
1 'polypeptide(L)'
;MNPVEIEQALSDFAEQPFDPLEFPFRFLECFGNKATTLKRLRSGASNKTDVEHGVLQRSNIHLATCDVGEVSQTLQGLRDSPATTKAKAPLVLATDGHELQAENVVTGETVASDYKDFPDHFGFFLPLAGIATTAEIRN
;
A
#
# COMPACT_ATOMS: atom_id res chain seq x y z
N MET A 1 -16.10 -6.41 -2.80
CA MET A 1 -15.81 -4.98 -2.96
C MET A 1 -15.55 -4.77 -4.44
N ASN A 2 -16.18 -3.76 -5.02
CA ASN A 2 -16.06 -3.41 -6.44
C ASN A 2 -15.09 -2.22 -6.62
N PRO A 3 -14.53 -1.99 -7.81
CA PRO A 3 -13.56 -0.91 -8.05
C PRO A 3 -14.06 0.48 -7.60
N VAL A 4 -15.34 0.79 -7.86
CA VAL A 4 -15.97 2.06 -7.46
C VAL A 4 -16.05 2.21 -5.93
N GLU A 5 -16.28 1.12 -5.19
CA GLU A 5 -16.30 1.16 -3.72
C GLU A 5 -14.89 1.39 -3.15
N ILE A 6 -13.86 0.86 -3.83
CA ILE A 6 -12.47 1.04 -3.44
C ILE A 6 -12.04 2.48 -3.69
N GLU A 7 -12.34 3.02 -4.87
CA GLU A 7 -12.06 4.41 -5.23
C GLU A 7 -12.69 5.37 -4.22
N GLN A 8 -13.98 5.22 -3.93
CA GLN A 8 -14.66 6.06 -2.95
C GLN A 8 -14.02 5.95 -1.55
N ALA A 9 -13.72 4.73 -1.10
CA ALA A 9 -13.09 4.52 0.20
C ALA A 9 -11.69 5.15 0.29
N LEU A 10 -10.93 5.18 -0.82
CA LEU A 10 -9.63 5.84 -0.88
C LEU A 10 -9.76 7.36 -0.93
N SER A 11 -10.74 7.90 -1.65
CA SER A 11 -11.05 9.34 -1.65
C SER A 11 -11.44 9.84 -0.26
N ASP A 12 -12.37 9.15 0.42
CA ASP A 12 -12.79 9.46 1.79
C ASP A 12 -11.61 9.35 2.79
N PHE A 13 -10.64 8.49 2.49
CA PHE A 13 -9.43 8.30 3.28
C PHE A 13 -8.39 9.40 3.02
N ALA A 14 -8.23 9.85 1.78
CA ALA A 14 -7.32 10.93 1.41
C ALA A 14 -7.75 12.29 1.99
N GLU A 15 -9.05 12.48 2.25
CA GLU A 15 -9.58 13.67 2.92
C GLU A 15 -9.30 13.72 4.43
N GLN A 16 -9.00 12.58 5.05
CA GLN A 16 -8.71 12.49 6.48
C GLN A 16 -7.29 12.94 6.79
N PRO A 17 -7.02 13.43 8.02
CA PRO A 17 -5.66 13.75 8.44
C PRO A 17 -4.78 12.49 8.38
N PHE A 18 -3.60 12.64 7.77
CA PHE A 18 -2.63 11.56 7.68
C PHE A 18 -2.16 11.12 9.08
N ASP A 19 -2.28 9.83 9.34
CA ASP A 19 -1.76 9.18 10.54
C ASP A 19 -0.83 8.04 10.10
N PRO A 20 0.49 8.15 10.33
CA PRO A 20 1.46 7.16 9.86
C PRO A 20 1.31 5.78 10.51
N LEU A 21 0.69 5.70 11.69
CA LEU A 21 0.46 4.43 12.40
C LEU A 21 -0.82 3.75 11.90
N GLU A 22 -1.85 4.52 11.58
CA GLU A 22 -3.12 3.99 11.08
C GLU A 22 -3.12 3.76 9.57
N PHE A 23 -2.35 4.55 8.80
CA PHE A 23 -2.33 4.55 7.34
C PHE A 23 -2.20 3.14 6.74
N PRO A 24 -1.21 2.32 7.15
CA PRO A 24 -1.09 0.92 6.69
C PRO A 24 -2.37 0.10 6.76
N PHE A 25 -3.11 0.25 7.85
CA PHE A 25 -4.28 -0.57 8.13
C PHE A 25 -5.51 -0.05 7.42
N ARG A 26 -5.67 1.27 7.37
CA ARG A 26 -6.75 1.95 6.64
C ARG A 26 -6.64 1.74 5.14
N PHE A 27 -5.43 1.88 4.59
CA PHE A 27 -5.18 1.58 3.19
C PHE A 27 -5.61 0.16 2.85
N LEU A 28 -5.17 -0.84 3.62
CA LEU A 28 -5.57 -2.24 3.42
C LEU A 28 -7.08 -2.47 3.61
N GLU A 29 -7.72 -1.75 4.53
CA GLU A 29 -9.17 -1.78 4.76
C GLU A 29 -9.94 -1.34 3.51
N CYS A 30 -9.47 -0.30 2.80
CA CYS A 30 -10.06 0.18 1.55
C CYS A 30 -10.03 -0.84 0.41
N PHE A 31 -9.14 -1.84 0.45
CA PHE A 31 -9.12 -2.97 -0.50
C PHE A 31 -9.88 -4.22 0.00
N GLY A 32 -10.64 -4.09 1.10
CA GLY A 32 -11.50 -5.15 1.61
C GLY A 32 -10.82 -6.13 2.56
N ASN A 33 -9.68 -5.76 3.17
CA ASN A 33 -9.08 -6.58 4.22
C ASN A 33 -9.99 -6.68 5.44
N LYS A 34 -10.26 -7.90 5.90
CA LYS A 34 -11.09 -8.13 7.09
C LYS A 34 -10.42 -7.57 8.34
N ALA A 35 -11.22 -7.02 9.26
CA ALA A 35 -10.75 -6.50 10.54
C ALA A 35 -9.91 -7.50 11.36
N THR A 36 -10.17 -8.82 11.25
CA THR A 36 -9.36 -9.86 11.90
C THR A 36 -7.95 -9.94 11.35
N THR A 37 -7.76 -9.75 10.03
CA THR A 37 -6.45 -9.68 9.38
C THR A 37 -5.71 -8.42 9.81
N LEU A 38 -6.39 -7.27 9.78
CA LEU A 38 -5.81 -5.98 10.20
C LEU A 38 -5.35 -6.03 11.66
N LYS A 39 -6.16 -6.61 12.56
CA LYS A 39 -5.78 -6.80 13.97
C LYS A 39 -4.52 -7.67 14.14
N ARG A 40 -4.37 -8.74 13.33
CA ARG A 40 -3.18 -9.61 13.38
C ARG A 40 -1.92 -8.94 12.83
N LEU A 41 -2.07 -8.07 11.82
CA LEU A 41 -0.97 -7.25 11.31
C LEU A 41 -0.55 -6.23 12.37
N ARG A 42 -1.53 -5.56 13.00
CA ARG A 42 -1.31 -4.57 14.06
C ARG A 42 -0.67 -5.17 15.30
N SER A 43 -1.06 -6.37 15.70
CA SER A 43 -0.46 -7.05 16.85
C SER A 43 0.92 -7.66 16.56
N GLY A 44 1.47 -7.49 15.35
CA GLY A 44 2.75 -8.08 14.94
C GLY A 44 2.73 -9.59 14.73
N ALA A 45 1.61 -10.28 14.97
CA ALA A 45 1.55 -11.74 14.90
C ALA A 45 1.72 -12.27 13.47
N SER A 46 1.42 -11.45 12.46
CA SER A 46 1.55 -11.82 11.04
C SER A 46 2.31 -10.80 10.21
N ASN A 47 2.71 -9.68 10.83
CA ASN A 47 3.60 -8.71 10.23
C ASN A 47 5.05 -9.18 10.46
N LYS A 48 5.73 -9.59 9.38
CA LYS A 48 7.13 -10.00 9.40
C LYS A 48 8.02 -9.04 8.62
N THR A 49 7.69 -7.75 8.69
CA THR A 49 8.56 -6.70 8.15
C THR A 49 9.89 -6.67 8.88
N ASP A 50 10.93 -6.26 8.17
CA ASP A 50 12.25 -5.88 8.67
C ASP A 50 12.50 -4.37 8.56
N VAL A 51 11.49 -3.59 8.16
CA VAL A 51 11.53 -2.13 7.99
C VAL A 51 10.76 -1.47 9.14
N GLU A 52 11.29 -0.37 9.68
CA GLU A 52 10.60 0.41 10.71
C GLU A 52 9.31 1.01 10.17
N HIS A 53 8.26 1.02 11.00
CA HIS A 53 6.89 1.40 10.59
C HIS A 53 6.34 0.61 9.38
N GLY A 54 6.96 -0.53 9.07
CA GLY A 54 6.55 -1.41 7.99
C GLY A 54 5.36 -2.29 8.36
N VAL A 55 4.50 -2.55 7.38
CA VAL A 55 3.46 -3.58 7.42
C VAL A 55 3.62 -4.47 6.20
N LEU A 56 3.96 -5.73 6.46
CA LEU A 56 4.13 -6.74 5.44
C LEU A 56 2.93 -7.69 5.40
N GLN A 57 2.20 -7.66 4.29
CA GLN A 57 1.19 -8.65 3.97
C GLN A 57 1.72 -9.64 2.94
N ARG A 58 1.92 -10.89 3.39
CA ARG A 58 2.42 -11.98 2.55
C ARG A 58 1.59 -12.17 1.28
N SER A 59 2.28 -12.31 0.16
CA SER A 59 1.74 -12.47 -1.20
C SER A 59 0.99 -11.27 -1.78
N ASN A 60 0.93 -10.13 -1.07
CA ASN A 60 0.13 -8.98 -1.47
C ASN A 60 0.98 -7.70 -1.56
N ILE A 61 1.38 -7.13 -0.41
CA ILE A 61 2.04 -5.83 -0.36
C ILE A 61 2.97 -5.70 0.84
N HIS A 62 4.06 -4.95 0.68
CA HIS A 62 4.90 -4.47 1.76
C HIS A 62 4.90 -2.95 1.76
N LEU A 63 4.38 -2.34 2.83
CA LEU A 63 4.27 -0.89 2.89
C LEU A 63 4.93 -0.35 4.15
N ALA A 64 5.45 0.87 4.12
CA ALA A 64 6.03 1.54 5.28
C ALA A 64 5.75 3.04 5.24
N THR A 65 5.65 3.64 6.42
CA THR A 65 5.56 5.09 6.58
C THR A 65 6.90 5.66 7.03
N CYS A 66 7.23 6.86 6.58
CA CYS A 66 8.52 7.51 6.87
C CYS A 66 8.36 8.99 7.17
N ASP A 67 9.45 9.62 7.60
CA ASP A 67 9.52 11.07 7.79
C ASP A 67 9.49 11.81 6.43
N VAL A 68 9.11 13.09 6.50
CA VAL A 68 8.91 13.93 5.31
C VAL A 68 10.20 14.03 4.49
N GLY A 69 10.12 13.65 3.21
CA GLY A 69 11.25 13.65 2.28
C GLY A 69 12.07 12.36 2.23
N GLU A 70 11.72 11.34 3.02
CA GLU A 70 12.40 10.04 3.01
C GLU A 70 11.66 8.94 2.22
N VAL A 71 10.62 9.30 1.47
CA VAL A 71 9.76 8.35 0.74
C VAL A 71 10.55 7.47 -0.22
N SER A 72 11.39 8.06 -1.07
CA SER A 72 12.21 7.29 -2.03
C SER A 72 13.22 6.38 -1.37
N GLN A 73 13.85 6.82 -0.26
CA GLN A 73 14.79 6.00 0.50
C GLN A 73 14.08 4.79 1.12
N THR A 74 12.89 5.01 1.68
CA THR A 74 12.05 3.98 2.28
C THR A 74 11.55 2.98 1.24
N LEU A 75 11.10 3.46 0.07
CA LEU A 75 10.68 2.61 -1.03
C LEU A 75 11.82 1.70 -1.50
N GLN A 76 13.02 2.26 -1.64
CA GLN A 76 14.20 1.49 -2.01
C GLN A 76 14.54 0.44 -0.93
N GLY A 77 14.47 0.81 0.35
CA GLY A 77 14.63 -0.12 1.46
C GLY A 77 13.60 -1.27 1.45
N LEU A 78 12.34 -0.97 1.15
CA LEU A 78 11.29 -1.99 0.99
C LEU A 78 11.56 -2.91 -0.20
N ARG A 79 12.02 -2.36 -1.31
CA ARG A 79 12.34 -3.12 -2.53
C ARG A 79 13.52 -4.07 -2.32
N ASP A 80 14.61 -3.58 -1.71
CA ASP A 80 15.81 -4.36 -1.43
C ASP A 80 15.68 -5.26 -0.18
N SER A 81 14.59 -5.13 0.58
CA SER A 81 14.33 -5.93 1.77
C SER A 81 14.19 -7.43 1.44
N PRO A 82 14.93 -8.31 2.12
CA PRO A 82 14.75 -9.75 2.00
C PRO A 82 13.39 -10.22 2.53
N ALA A 83 12.71 -9.46 3.38
CA ALA A 83 11.37 -9.81 3.84
C ALA A 83 10.35 -9.70 2.71
N THR A 84 10.45 -8.67 1.85
CA THR A 84 9.61 -8.49 0.65
C THR A 84 9.69 -9.72 -0.24
N THR A 85 10.91 -10.15 -0.57
CA THR A 85 11.15 -11.34 -1.41
C THR A 85 10.63 -12.61 -0.74
N LYS A 86 10.94 -12.83 0.56
CA LYS A 86 10.48 -14.01 1.31
C LYS A 86 8.96 -14.10 1.41
N ALA A 87 8.31 -12.96 1.58
CA ALA A 87 6.86 -12.85 1.64
C ALA A 87 6.20 -12.90 0.27
N LYS A 88 6.97 -12.85 -0.82
CA LYS A 88 6.47 -12.78 -2.20
C LYS A 88 5.50 -11.62 -2.39
N ALA A 89 5.77 -10.47 -1.77
CA ALA A 89 4.95 -9.28 -1.94
C ALA A 89 5.33 -8.63 -3.28
N PRO A 90 4.46 -8.65 -4.30
CA PRO A 90 4.77 -8.03 -5.58
C PRO A 90 4.72 -6.50 -5.52
N LEU A 91 3.97 -5.93 -4.58
CA LEU A 91 3.80 -4.49 -4.42
C LEU A 91 4.58 -4.00 -3.21
N VAL A 92 5.27 -2.87 -3.37
CA VAL A 92 5.87 -2.10 -2.29
C VAL A 92 5.33 -0.67 -2.30
N LEU A 93 5.14 -0.06 -1.13
CA LEU A 93 4.62 1.31 -1.00
C LEU A 93 5.29 2.05 0.16
N ALA A 94 5.76 3.26 -0.11
CA ALA A 94 6.25 4.19 0.90
C ALA A 94 5.45 5.50 0.87
N THR A 95 5.22 6.09 2.03
CA THR A 95 4.61 7.43 2.12
C THR A 95 5.03 8.16 3.39
N ASP A 96 5.12 9.49 3.29
CA ASP A 96 5.34 10.41 4.40
C ASP A 96 4.11 11.28 4.70
N GLY A 97 2.97 11.00 4.05
CA GLY A 97 1.73 11.76 4.16
C GLY A 97 1.66 13.01 3.28
N HIS A 98 2.74 13.37 2.60
CA HIS A 98 2.78 14.41 1.57
C HIS A 98 2.94 13.81 0.19
N GLU A 99 3.87 12.88 0.06
CA GLU A 99 4.16 12.11 -1.15
C GLU A 99 3.90 10.62 -0.90
N LEU A 100 3.44 9.94 -1.93
CA LEU A 100 3.26 8.51 -1.96
C LEU A 100 3.99 7.94 -3.17
N GLN A 101 4.84 6.95 -2.92
CA GLN A 101 5.49 6.20 -3.98
C GLN A 101 5.21 4.72 -3.80
N ALA A 102 4.93 4.03 -4.90
CA ALA A 102 4.72 2.60 -4.93
C ALA A 102 5.41 1.97 -6.13
N GLU A 103 5.84 0.74 -5.99
CA GLU A 103 6.50 -0.04 -7.04
C GLU A 103 5.97 -1.47 -7.04
N ASN A 104 5.75 -2.00 -8.23
CA ASN A 104 5.55 -3.42 -8.44
C ASN A 104 6.90 -4.05 -8.78
N VAL A 105 7.52 -4.73 -7.82
CA VAL A 105 8.86 -5.31 -7.98
C VAL A 105 8.89 -6.49 -8.97
N VAL A 106 7.72 -6.98 -9.40
CA VAL A 106 7.60 -8.05 -10.39
C VAL A 106 7.49 -7.50 -11.81
N THR A 107 6.71 -6.45 -12.02
CA THR A 107 6.50 -5.85 -13.35
C THR A 107 7.42 -4.67 -13.64
N GLY A 108 8.00 -4.06 -12.61
CA GLY A 108 8.77 -2.81 -12.67
C GLY A 108 7.90 -1.55 -12.80
N GLU A 109 6.57 -1.68 -12.68
CA GLU A 109 5.64 -0.54 -12.73
C GLU A 109 5.76 0.30 -11.46
N THR A 110 5.83 1.62 -11.60
CA THR A 110 5.99 2.56 -10.49
C THR A 110 4.89 3.61 -10.52
N VAL A 111 4.49 4.06 -9.34
CA VAL A 111 3.55 5.15 -9.12
C VAL A 111 4.23 6.12 -8.17
N ALA A 112 4.24 7.40 -8.52
CA ALA A 112 4.67 8.48 -7.65
C ALA A 112 3.66 9.61 -7.79
N SER A 113 3.03 10.00 -6.69
CA SER A 113 2.02 11.04 -6.67
C SER A 113 2.02 11.75 -5.32
N ASP A 114 1.44 12.95 -5.28
CA ASP A 114 1.06 13.57 -4.02
C ASP A 114 0.05 12.67 -3.30
N TYR A 115 0.09 12.69 -1.97
CA TYR A 115 -0.83 11.92 -1.13
C TYR A 115 -2.30 12.26 -1.42
N LYS A 116 -2.60 13.48 -1.87
CA LYS A 116 -3.99 13.85 -2.17
C LYS A 116 -4.51 13.26 -3.48
N ASP A 117 -3.61 13.01 -4.42
CA ASP A 117 -3.92 12.53 -5.77
C ASP A 117 -3.69 11.02 -5.90
N PHE A 118 -3.20 10.34 -4.85
CA PHE A 118 -3.04 8.89 -4.86
C PHE A 118 -4.34 8.13 -5.23
N PRO A 119 -5.57 8.58 -4.85
CA PRO A 119 -6.80 7.89 -5.22
C PRO A 119 -6.95 7.73 -6.74
N ASP A 120 -6.45 8.65 -7.57
CA ASP A 120 -6.47 8.52 -9.04
C ASP A 120 -5.64 7.33 -9.55
N HIS A 121 -4.70 6.84 -8.73
CA HIS A 121 -3.85 5.69 -9.02
C HIS A 121 -4.33 4.38 -8.39
N PHE A 122 -5.56 4.34 -7.85
CA PHE A 122 -6.11 3.13 -7.20
C PHE A 122 -6.08 1.88 -8.08
N GLY A 123 -6.16 2.06 -9.41
CA GLY A 123 -6.07 1.00 -10.40
C GLY A 123 -4.85 0.08 -10.24
N PHE A 124 -3.71 0.66 -9.85
CA PHE A 124 -2.46 -0.05 -9.56
C PHE A 124 -2.61 -1.06 -8.41
N PHE A 125 -3.47 -0.75 -7.44
CA PHE A 125 -3.67 -1.52 -6.22
C PHE A 125 -4.89 -2.45 -6.26
N LEU A 126 -5.70 -2.43 -7.32
CA LEU A 126 -6.84 -3.34 -7.49
C LEU A 126 -6.51 -4.85 -7.33
N PRO A 127 -5.31 -5.34 -7.71
CA PRO A 127 -4.92 -6.71 -7.40
C PRO A 127 -4.97 -7.06 -5.91
N LEU A 128 -4.83 -6.08 -4.99
CA LEU A 128 -4.96 -6.28 -3.55
C LEU A 128 -6.36 -6.70 -3.12
N ALA A 129 -7.38 -6.23 -3.84
CA ALA A 129 -8.77 -6.63 -3.61
C ALA A 129 -9.12 -7.97 -4.29
N GLY A 130 -8.15 -8.65 -4.91
CA GLY A 130 -8.38 -9.83 -5.74
C GLY A 130 -9.11 -9.53 -7.04
N ILE A 131 -9.13 -8.26 -7.46
CA ILE A 131 -9.72 -7.81 -8.71
C ILE A 131 -8.60 -7.77 -9.73
N ALA A 132 -8.64 -8.69 -10.70
CA ALA A 132 -7.79 -8.56 -11.87
C ALA A 132 -8.31 -7.37 -12.69
N THR A 133 -7.50 -6.33 -12.85
CA THR A 133 -7.72 -5.31 -13.87
C THR A 133 -7.62 -5.98 -15.22
N THR A 134 -8.75 -6.34 -15.82
CA THR A 134 -8.82 -6.42 -17.29
C THR A 134 -8.37 -5.07 -17.80
N ALA A 135 -7.36 -5.04 -18.67
CA ALA A 135 -6.66 -3.85 -19.17
C ALA A 135 -7.53 -2.90 -20.04
N GLU A 136 -8.83 -2.86 -19.79
CA GLU A 136 -9.84 -2.00 -20.39
C GLU A 136 -10.53 -1.35 -19.18
N ILE A 137 -10.15 -0.15 -18.73
CA ILE A 137 -10.74 1.11 -19.20
C ILE A 137 -9.67 2.21 -19.14
N ARG A 138 -9.00 2.45 -20.27
CA ARG A 138 -8.55 3.79 -20.66
C ARG A 138 -9.59 4.30 -21.66
N ASN A 139 -10.50 5.17 -21.25
CA ASN A 139 -11.30 6.01 -22.14
C ASN A 139 -11.82 7.23 -21.39
#